data_AF-A0A2N0Z442-F1
#
_entry.id   AF-A0A2N0Z442-F1
#
_cell.length_a   1.000
_cell.length_b   1.000
_cell.length_c   1.000
_cell.angle_alpha   90.00
_cell.angle_beta   90.00
_cell.angle_gamma   90.00
#
_symmetry.space_group_name_H-M   'P 1'
#
loop_
_entity.id
_entity.type
_entity.pdbx_description
1 polymer ?
#
loop_
_entity_poly.entity_id
_entity_poly.type
_entity_poly.pdbx_seq_one_letter_code
_entity_poly.pdbx_strand_id
1 'polypeptide(L)'
;MKIIKTLSDIEELKARGNIDFNYLKALEEEFINWFEAEGNGELLKSFRLPNWSCIYHLEEKDDANFIASQMLHLEYVEKESKDNCMYFRIGIMNDHQMILLYFLEGTFDSHFEQWLQR
;
A
#
# COMPACT_ATOMS: atom_id res chain seq x y z
N MET A 1 -3.88 10.62 -0.30
CA MET A 1 -3.66 9.31 -0.99
C MET A 1 -2.82 9.42 -2.27
N LYS A 2 -1.78 8.58 -2.39
CA LYS A 2 -0.97 8.37 -3.62
C LYS A 2 -1.21 6.96 -4.17
N ILE A 3 -1.38 6.85 -5.49
CA ILE A 3 -1.43 5.56 -6.19
C ILE A 3 -0.03 5.21 -6.68
N ILE A 4 0.42 3.99 -6.38
CA ILE A 4 1.67 3.42 -6.85
C ILE A 4 1.33 2.44 -7.97
N LYS A 5 1.80 2.74 -9.19
CA LYS A 5 1.64 1.89 -10.38
C LYS A 5 2.98 1.54 -11.03
N THR A 6 4.03 2.28 -10.71
CA THR A 6 5.37 2.15 -11.31
C THR A 6 6.45 2.29 -10.24
N LEU A 7 7.66 1.84 -10.57
CA LEU A 7 8.82 2.06 -9.70
C LEU A 7 9.07 3.56 -9.48
N SER A 8 8.83 4.40 -10.50
CA SER A 8 8.98 5.86 -10.38
C SER A 8 8.05 6.49 -9.35
N ASP A 9 6.85 5.92 -9.13
CA ASP A 9 5.94 6.42 -8.08
C ASP A 9 6.54 6.19 -6.69
N ILE A 10 7.27 5.09 -6.49
CA ILE A 10 7.97 4.79 -5.24
C ILE A 10 9.17 5.71 -5.07
N GLU A 11 9.94 5.95 -6.13
CA GLU A 11 11.07 6.89 -6.10
C GLU A 11 10.61 8.32 -5.80
N GLU A 12 9.44 8.74 -6.27
CA GLU A 12 8.82 10.01 -5.91
C GLU A 12 8.52 10.07 -4.39
N LEU A 13 8.00 9.00 -3.80
CA LEU A 13 7.77 8.93 -2.36
C LEU A 13 9.08 8.98 -1.56
N LYS A 14 10.12 8.26 -2.00
CA LYS A 14 11.47 8.32 -1.41
C LYS A 14 12.03 9.75 -1.45
N ALA A 15 11.83 10.47 -2.56
CA ALA A 15 12.32 11.82 -2.74
C ALA A 15 11.67 12.86 -1.80
N ARG A 16 10.49 12.58 -1.24
CA ARG A 16 9.84 13.46 -0.24
C ARG A 16 10.64 13.55 1.06
N GLY A 17 11.39 12.49 1.40
CA GLY A 17 12.33 12.47 2.54
C GLY A 17 11.69 12.50 3.93
N ASN A 18 10.36 12.44 4.03
CA ASN A 18 9.60 12.50 5.29
C ASN A 18 8.86 11.18 5.62
N ILE A 19 8.98 10.17 4.77
CA ILE A 19 8.37 8.84 4.97
C ILE A 19 9.46 7.88 5.44
N ASP A 20 9.12 7.01 6.39
CA ASP A 20 10.04 6.01 6.92
C ASP A 20 10.61 5.10 5.80
N PHE A 21 11.93 4.90 5.83
CA PHE A 21 12.64 4.14 4.81
C PHE A 21 12.23 2.66 4.77
N ASN A 22 11.96 2.04 5.93
CA ASN A 22 11.61 0.62 6.00
C ASN A 22 10.20 0.38 5.46
N TYR A 23 9.29 1.33 5.65
CA TYR A 23 7.98 1.34 5.00
C TYR A 23 8.09 1.49 3.48
N LEU A 24 8.90 2.43 2.99
CA LEU A 24 9.12 2.60 1.54
C LEU A 24 9.75 1.35 0.91
N LYS A 25 10.64 0.67 1.64
CA LYS A 25 11.21 -0.61 1.23
C LYS A 25 10.15 -1.71 1.15
N ALA A 26 9.20 -1.75 2.08
CA ALA A 26 8.08 -2.70 2.03
C ALA A 26 7.18 -2.47 0.81
N LEU A 27 6.89 -1.20 0.47
CA LEU A 27 6.17 -0.84 -0.76
C LEU A 27 6.91 -1.27 -2.03
N GLU A 28 8.24 -1.08 -2.04
CA GLU A 28 9.09 -1.48 -3.16
C GLU A 28 9.15 -3.01 -3.31
N GLU A 29 9.33 -3.74 -2.21
CA GLU A 29 9.30 -5.21 -2.19
C GLU A 29 7.96 -5.73 -2.73
N GLU A 30 6.83 -5.15 -2.31
CA GLU A 30 5.51 -5.52 -2.83
C GLU A 30 5.40 -5.26 -4.35
N PHE A 31 5.85 -4.10 -4.82
CA PHE A 31 5.87 -3.79 -6.25
C PHE A 31 6.74 -4.76 -7.05
N ILE A 32 7.91 -5.14 -6.52
CA ILE A 32 8.80 -6.12 -7.14
C ILE A 32 8.13 -7.49 -7.19
N ASN A 33 7.45 -7.93 -6.12
CA ASN A 33 6.72 -9.20 -6.12
C ASN A 33 5.67 -9.26 -7.25
N TRP A 34 4.95 -8.15 -7.50
CA TRP A 34 4.03 -8.05 -8.63
C TRP A 34 4.75 -8.10 -9.97
N PHE A 35 5.89 -7.41 -10.11
CA PHE A 35 6.70 -7.48 -11.32
C PHE A 35 7.22 -8.89 -11.60
N GLU A 36 7.67 -9.61 -10.59
CA GLU A 36 8.15 -10.99 -10.73
C GLU A 36 7.01 -11.94 -11.15
N ALA A 37 5.79 -11.69 -10.66
CA ALA A 37 4.62 -12.50 -11.01
C ALA A 37 4.05 -12.20 -12.41
N GLU A 38 3.97 -10.92 -12.80
CA GLU A 38 3.17 -10.48 -13.97
C GLU A 38 4.00 -9.73 -15.03
N GLY A 39 5.27 -9.44 -14.77
CA GLY A 39 6.11 -8.60 -15.64
C GLY A 39 6.45 -9.20 -17.00
N ASN A 40 6.31 -10.53 -17.16
CA ASN A 40 6.33 -11.22 -18.47
C ASN A 40 7.46 -10.79 -19.44
N GLY A 41 8.68 -10.60 -18.93
CA GLY A 41 9.86 -10.23 -19.73
C GLY A 41 10.04 -8.73 -19.99
N GLU A 42 9.16 -7.87 -19.44
CA GLU A 42 9.36 -6.44 -19.41
C GLU A 42 10.56 -6.05 -18.54
N LEU A 43 11.14 -4.87 -18.79
CA LEU A 43 12.12 -4.29 -17.88
C LEU A 43 11.39 -3.72 -16.66
N LEU A 44 11.93 -3.93 -15.46
CA LEU A 44 11.37 -3.40 -14.21
C LEU A 44 11.05 -1.89 -14.27
N LYS A 45 11.91 -1.12 -14.95
CA LYS A 45 11.74 0.34 -15.11
C LYS A 45 10.57 0.73 -16.02
N SER A 46 10.14 -0.19 -16.88
CA SER A 46 9.04 -0.01 -17.83
C SER A 46 7.75 -0.68 -17.33
N PHE A 47 7.87 -1.59 -16.36
CA PHE A 47 6.74 -2.32 -15.82
C PHE A 47 5.76 -1.37 -15.12
N ARG A 48 4.48 -1.66 -15.33
CA ARG A 48 3.38 -0.97 -14.68
C ARG A 48 2.41 -1.99 -14.14
N LEU A 49 1.95 -1.80 -12.91
CA LEU A 49 0.87 -2.60 -12.35
C LEU A 49 -0.36 -2.52 -13.28
N PRO A 50 -1.04 -3.64 -13.53
CA PRO A 50 -2.26 -3.65 -14.34
C PRO A 50 -3.29 -2.64 -13.85
N ASN A 51 -4.20 -2.20 -14.73
CA ASN A 51 -5.19 -1.19 -14.34
C ASN A 51 -6.06 -1.63 -13.17
N TRP A 52 -6.30 -2.94 -13.06
CA TRP A 52 -7.06 -3.60 -12.01
C TRP A 52 -6.33 -3.79 -10.67
N SER A 53 -4.98 -3.80 -10.66
CA SER A 53 -4.20 -3.97 -9.43
C SER A 53 -3.51 -2.68 -9.06
N CYS A 54 -3.62 -2.21 -7.83
CA CYS A 54 -2.88 -1.04 -7.38
C CYS A 54 -2.50 -1.14 -5.92
N ILE A 55 -1.38 -0.48 -5.63
CA ILE A 55 -0.92 -0.23 -4.28
C ILE A 55 -1.25 1.24 -3.99
N TYR A 56 -1.98 1.49 -2.91
CA TYR A 56 -2.25 2.84 -2.42
C TYR A 56 -1.42 3.12 -1.18
N HIS A 57 -0.76 4.27 -1.16
CA HIS A 57 -0.22 4.86 0.05
C HIS A 57 -1.23 5.89 0.58
N LEU A 58 -1.77 5.65 1.76
CA LEU A 58 -2.65 6.58 2.47
C LEU A 58 -1.82 7.43 3.42
N GLU A 59 -2.10 8.72 3.45
CA GLU A 59 -1.28 9.70 4.18
C GLU A 59 -2.13 10.80 4.85
N GLU A 60 -3.37 10.98 4.41
CA GLU A 60 -4.27 12.01 4.95
C GLU A 60 -5.38 11.38 5.78
N LYS A 61 -5.83 12.05 6.84
CA LYS A 61 -6.92 11.55 7.70
C LYS A 61 -8.19 11.23 6.92
N ASP A 62 -8.49 12.01 5.89
CA ASP A 62 -9.67 11.82 5.06
C ASP A 62 -9.60 10.55 4.20
N ASP A 63 -8.40 9.97 4.02
CA ASP A 63 -8.21 8.67 3.37
C ASP A 63 -8.85 7.52 4.19
N ALA A 64 -9.13 7.72 5.49
CA ALA A 64 -9.85 6.72 6.31
C ALA A 64 -11.26 6.43 5.77
N ASN A 65 -11.91 7.43 5.17
CA ASN A 65 -13.21 7.26 4.54
C ASN A 65 -13.16 6.27 3.37
N PHE A 66 -12.03 6.21 2.66
CA PHE A 66 -11.82 5.24 1.60
C PHE A 66 -11.85 3.82 2.17
N ILE A 67 -11.09 3.54 3.23
CA ILE A 67 -11.10 2.23 3.90
C ILE A 67 -12.51 1.89 4.39
N ALA A 68 -13.19 2.83 5.06
CA ALA A 68 -14.55 2.63 5.55
C ALA A 68 -15.55 2.29 4.42
N SER A 69 -15.39 2.90 3.24
CA SER A 69 -16.23 2.60 2.07
C SER A 69 -16.00 1.21 1.50
N GLN A 70 -14.83 0.62 1.73
CA GLN A 70 -14.42 -0.70 1.21
C GLN A 70 -14.57 -1.82 2.24
N MET A 71 -15.17 -1.54 3.40
CA MET A 71 -15.36 -2.47 4.51
C MET A 71 -15.85 -3.88 4.13
N LEU A 72 -16.83 -3.97 3.24
CA LEU A 72 -17.43 -5.25 2.81
C LEU A 72 -16.54 -6.04 1.86
N HIS A 73 -15.47 -5.42 1.37
CA HIS A 73 -14.52 -5.98 0.41
C HIS A 73 -13.14 -6.21 1.03
N LEU A 74 -12.99 -5.99 2.34
CA LEU A 74 -11.75 -6.29 3.05
C LEU A 74 -11.51 -7.80 3.08
N GLU A 75 -10.38 -8.21 2.51
CA GLU A 75 -9.91 -9.59 2.55
C GLU A 75 -9.05 -9.83 3.79
N TYR A 76 -8.16 -8.88 4.11
CA TYR A 76 -7.32 -8.92 5.31
C TYR A 76 -6.88 -7.53 5.75
N VAL A 77 -6.55 -7.42 7.04
CA VAL A 77 -5.83 -6.28 7.62
C VAL A 77 -4.65 -6.84 8.40
N GLU A 78 -3.44 -6.49 7.99
CA GLU A 78 -2.18 -6.85 8.65
C GLU A 78 -1.54 -5.60 9.25
N LYS A 79 -1.00 -5.74 10.45
CA LYS A 79 -0.12 -4.74 11.06
C LYS A 79 1.28 -5.33 11.12
N GLU A 80 2.19 -4.69 10.40
CA GLU A 80 3.55 -5.15 10.18
C GLU A 80 4.54 -4.33 10.99
N SER A 81 5.59 -4.99 11.48
CA SER A 81 6.68 -4.40 12.23
C SER A 81 8.00 -4.75 11.58
N LYS A 82 8.67 -3.76 10.96
CA LYS A 82 9.98 -3.94 10.32
C LYS A 82 10.95 -2.87 10.80
N ASP A 83 12.00 -3.28 11.50
CA ASP A 83 13.08 -2.39 11.96
C ASP A 83 12.57 -1.10 12.65
N ASN A 84 11.71 -1.25 13.67
CA ASN A 84 11.02 -0.18 14.40
C ASN A 84 10.04 0.68 13.58
N CYS A 85 9.77 0.33 12.32
CA CYS A 85 8.67 0.91 11.55
C CYS A 85 7.42 0.03 11.69
N MET A 86 6.34 0.63 12.18
CA MET A 86 5.02 0.01 12.23
C MET A 86 4.15 0.55 11.10
N TYR A 87 3.51 -0.34 10.35
CA TYR A 87 2.62 0.06 9.26
C TYR A 87 1.50 -0.96 9.09
N PHE A 88 0.44 -0.53 8.43
CA PHE A 88 -0.69 -1.37 8.07
C PHE A 88 -0.61 -1.75 6.61
N ARG A 89 -0.99 -2.99 6.31
CA ARG A 89 -1.16 -3.54 4.97
C ARG A 89 -2.55 -4.14 4.89
N ILE A 90 -3.38 -3.63 3.99
CA ILE A 90 -4.77 -4.05 3.85
C ILE A 90 -4.99 -4.60 2.45
N GLY A 91 -5.52 -5.82 2.39
CA GLY A 91 -5.99 -6.43 1.15
C GLY A 91 -7.47 -6.16 0.95
N ILE A 92 -7.84 -5.62 -0.21
CA ILE A 92 -9.22 -5.46 -0.65
C ILE A 92 -9.43 -6.30 -1.91
N MET A 93 -10.46 -7.13 -1.89
CA MET A 93 -10.90 -7.93 -3.03
C MET A 93 -12.13 -7.28 -3.66
N ASN A 94 -11.96 -6.65 -4.82
CA ASN A 94 -13.05 -6.02 -5.55
C ASN A 94 -13.17 -6.61 -6.96
N ASP A 95 -14.30 -7.21 -7.31
CA ASP A 95 -14.54 -7.85 -8.62
C ASP A 95 -13.40 -8.76 -9.10
N HIS A 96 -12.86 -9.59 -8.21
CA HIS A 96 -11.69 -10.48 -8.42
C HIS A 96 -10.34 -9.76 -8.64
N GLN A 97 -10.27 -8.48 -8.31
CA GLN A 97 -9.06 -7.67 -8.40
C GLN A 97 -8.55 -7.35 -7.00
N MET A 98 -7.26 -7.55 -6.81
CA MET A 98 -6.61 -7.27 -5.54
C MET A 98 -6.12 -5.82 -5.50
N ILE A 99 -6.61 -5.08 -4.52
CA ILE A 99 -6.14 -3.74 -4.17
C ILE A 99 -5.40 -3.84 -2.84
N LEU A 100 -4.22 -3.23 -2.77
CA LEU A 100 -3.43 -3.17 -1.55
C LEU A 100 -3.39 -1.73 -1.03
N LEU A 101 -3.72 -1.56 0.25
CA LEU A 101 -3.57 -0.27 0.93
C LEU A 101 -2.45 -0.35 1.96
N TYR A 102 -1.64 0.69 2.01
CA TYR A 102 -0.55 0.84 2.95
C TYR A 102 -0.60 2.20 3.62
N PHE A 103 -0.36 2.23 4.93
CA PHE A 103 -0.18 3.47 5.68
C PHE A 103 0.64 3.22 6.94
N LEU A 104 1.34 4.25 7.43
CA LEU A 104 2.12 4.19 8.66
C LEU A 104 1.21 4.18 9.89
N GLU A 105 1.61 3.49 10.95
CA GLU A 105 0.94 3.65 12.25
C GLU A 105 0.90 5.12 12.69
N GLY A 106 -0.24 5.57 13.20
CA GLY A 106 -0.48 6.96 13.58
C GLY A 106 -0.89 7.87 12.43
N THR A 107 -1.11 7.33 11.22
CA THR A 107 -1.70 8.09 10.11
C THR A 107 -3.16 8.44 10.42
N PHE A 108 -3.89 7.50 11.02
CA PHE A 108 -5.27 7.70 11.43
C PHE A 108 -5.39 7.83 12.95
N ASP A 109 -6.58 8.16 13.45
CA ASP A 109 -6.79 8.18 14.89
C ASP A 109 -6.66 6.77 15.50
N SER A 110 -6.20 6.72 16.75
CA SER A 110 -5.91 5.45 17.41
C SER A 110 -7.13 4.55 17.59
N HIS A 111 -8.35 5.11 17.64
CA HIS A 111 -9.56 4.31 17.73
C HIS A 111 -9.82 3.59 16.39
N PHE A 112 -9.65 4.28 15.26
CA PHE A 112 -9.75 3.69 13.93
C PHE A 112 -8.70 2.59 13.71
N GLU A 113 -7.43 2.86 14.02
CA GLU A 113 -6.35 1.88 13.85
C GLU A 113 -6.52 0.65 14.74
N GLN A 114 -7.01 0.82 15.98
CA GLN A 114 -7.35 -0.31 16.85
C GLN A 114 -8.55 -1.11 16.34
N TRP A 115 -9.53 -0.44 15.74
CA TRP A 115 -10.70 -1.10 15.19
C TRP A 115 -10.33 -1.96 13.98
N LEU A 116 -9.38 -1.52 13.14
CA LEU A 116 -8.85 -2.34 12.04
C LEU A 116 -8.17 -3.64 12.50
N GLN A 117 -7.77 -3.73 13.76
CA GLN A 117 -7.08 -4.89 14.34
C GLN A 117 -8.04 -5.86 15.07
N ARG A 118 -9.35 -5.64 14.98
CA ARG A 118 -10.37 -6.50 15.61
C ARG A 118 -11.02 -7.43 14.59
#